data_AF-A0A8T2P6I0-F1
#
_entry.id   AF-A0A8T2P6I0-F1
#
_cell.length_a   1.000
_cell.length_b   1.000
_cell.length_c   1.000
_cell.angle_alpha   90.00
_cell.angle_beta   90.00
_cell.angle_gamma   90.00
#
_symmetry.space_group_name_H-M   'P 1'
#
loop_
_entity.id
_entity.type
_entity.pdbx_description
1 polymer ?
#
loop_
_entity_poly.entity_id
_entity_poly.type
_entity_poly.pdbx_seq_one_letter_code
_entity_poly.pdbx_strand_id
1 'polypeptide(L)'
;MTIGAPRQQKIHMQNMVSQKMSRIAENEKSNADKASKQKADLQSLPTRAYLDQTVVPVLLQSLSVLAKERPQNPIEFLAAHLLKSKSQFEDRN
;
A
#
# COMPACT_ATOMS: atom_id res chain seq x y z
N MET A 1 30.56 -13.80 46.78
CA MET A 1 31.55 -13.71 45.68
C MET A 1 30.77 -13.57 44.38
N THR A 2 30.79 -12.37 43.78
CA THR A 2 30.00 -12.00 42.59
C THR A 2 30.70 -12.46 41.32
N ILE A 3 30.17 -13.49 40.65
CA ILE A 3 30.68 -13.95 39.35
C ILE A 3 30.03 -13.09 38.26
N GLY A 4 30.78 -12.11 37.77
CA GLY A 4 30.37 -11.22 36.68
C GLY A 4 30.28 -11.97 35.35
N ALA A 5 29.15 -11.80 34.65
CA ALA A 5 28.89 -12.39 33.34
C ALA A 5 29.93 -11.95 32.28
N PRO A 6 30.30 -12.81 31.32
CA PRO A 6 31.38 -12.55 30.36
C PRO A 6 31.00 -11.41 29.41
N ARG A 7 31.77 -10.31 29.47
CA ARG A 7 31.61 -9.07 28.68
C ARG A 7 31.50 -9.28 27.15
N GLN A 8 31.99 -10.40 26.61
CA GLN A 8 32.06 -10.64 25.16
C GLN A 8 30.71 -11.03 24.51
N GLN A 9 29.83 -11.77 25.20
CA GLN A 9 28.51 -12.13 24.65
C GLN A 9 27.58 -10.91 24.51
N LYS A 10 27.73 -9.93 25.41
CA LYS A 10 26.90 -8.70 25.40
C LYS A 10 27.20 -7.81 24.18
N ILE A 11 28.45 -7.79 23.72
CA ILE A 11 28.90 -6.99 22.57
C ILE A 11 28.39 -7.59 21.25
N HIS A 12 28.44 -8.92 21.10
CA HIS A 12 27.94 -9.60 19.90
C HIS A 12 26.43 -9.41 19.70
N MET A 13 25.66 -9.51 20.78
CA MET A 13 24.21 -9.31 20.74
C MET A 13 23.83 -7.85 20.47
N GLN A 14 24.61 -6.89 20.99
CA GLN A 14 24.42 -5.47 20.72
C GLN A 14 24.69 -5.12 19.24
N ASN A 15 25.70 -5.74 18.61
CA ASN A 15 26.00 -5.53 17.19
C ASN A 15 24.92 -6.12 16.25
N MET A 16 24.37 -7.30 16.58
CA MET A 16 23.25 -7.87 15.81
C MET A 16 21.97 -7.05 15.91
N VAL A 17 21.67 -6.49 17.09
CA VAL A 17 20.52 -5.60 17.28
C VAL A 17 20.70 -4.31 16.47
N SER A 18 21.91 -3.74 16.48
CA SER A 18 22.23 -2.53 15.72
C SER A 18 22.09 -2.72 14.20
N GLN A 19 22.55 -3.86 13.66
CA GLN A 19 22.37 -4.20 12.24
C GLN A 19 20.91 -4.48 11.84
N LYS A 20 20.10 -5.03 12.75
CA LYS A 20 18.65 -5.19 12.50
C LYS A 20 17.94 -3.84 12.49
N MET A 21 18.29 -2.94 13.41
CA MET A 21 17.73 -1.59 13.48
C MET A 21 18.03 -0.78 12.20
N SER A 22 19.26 -0.87 11.67
CA SER A 22 19.62 -0.14 10.43
C SER A 22 18.83 -0.62 9.22
N ARG A 23 18.63 -1.93 9.05
CA ARG A 23 17.82 -2.49 7.95
C ARG A 23 16.34 -2.11 8.04
N ILE A 24 15.77 -2.06 9.25
CA ILE A 24 14.39 -1.64 9.46
C ILE A 24 14.23 -0.16 9.08
N ALA A 25 15.15 0.70 9.50
CA ALA A 25 15.14 2.13 9.16
C ALA A 25 15.31 2.40 7.65
N GLU A 26 16.17 1.63 6.96
CA GLU A 26 16.32 1.71 5.50
C GLU A 26 15.04 1.25 4.77
N ASN A 27 14.40 0.18 5.25
CA ASN A 27 13.17 -0.33 4.65
C ASN A 27 11.99 0.63 4.84
N GLU A 28 11.84 1.26 6.01
CA GLU A 28 10.82 2.28 6.25
C GLU A 28 11.03 3.55 5.40
N LYS A 29 12.29 4.02 5.29
CA LYS A 29 12.62 5.19 4.48
C LYS A 29 12.35 4.93 2.99
N SER A 30 12.73 3.75 2.49
CA SER A 30 12.47 3.38 1.09
C SER A 30 10.98 3.19 0.76
N ASN A 31 10.13 2.85 1.74
CA ASN A 31 8.69 2.70 1.53
C ASN A 31 7.97 4.06 1.55
N ALA A 32 8.34 4.96 2.47
CA ALA A 32 7.81 6.32 2.52
C ALA A 32 8.22 7.17 1.30
N ASP A 33 9.45 6.98 0.80
CA ASP A 33 9.94 7.65 -0.42
C ASP A 33 9.27 7.10 -1.70
N LYS A 34 8.87 5.83 -1.73
CA LYS A 34 8.11 5.24 -2.85
C LYS A 34 6.66 5.73 -2.88
N ALA A 35 5.98 5.72 -1.73
CA ALA A 35 4.60 6.19 -1.63
C ALA A 35 4.46 7.70 -1.92
N SER A 36 5.44 8.52 -1.52
CA SER A 36 5.44 9.96 -1.81
C SER A 36 5.74 10.26 -3.29
N LYS A 37 6.67 9.53 -3.92
CA LYS A 37 6.93 9.62 -5.36
C LYS A 37 5.76 9.16 -6.21
N GLN A 38 5.11 8.04 -5.86
CA GLN A 38 3.91 7.56 -6.58
C GLN A 38 2.76 8.57 -6.51
N LYS A 39 2.54 9.21 -5.36
CA LYS A 39 1.52 10.27 -5.23
C LYS A 39 1.86 11.52 -6.05
N ALA A 40 3.12 11.95 -6.04
CA ALA A 40 3.57 13.08 -6.85
C ALA A 40 3.45 12.81 -8.36
N ASP A 41 3.73 11.56 -8.76
CA ASP A 41 3.61 11.11 -10.15
C ASP A 41 2.14 11.21 -10.62
N LEU A 42 1.21 10.65 -9.84
CA LEU A 42 -0.23 10.68 -10.14
C LEU A 42 -0.79 12.10 -10.32
N GLN A 43 -0.38 13.07 -9.50
CA GLN A 43 -0.88 14.45 -9.59
C GLN A 43 -0.37 15.21 -10.83
N SER A 44 0.71 14.74 -11.45
CA SER A 44 1.29 15.35 -12.65
C SER A 44 0.75 14.75 -13.96
N LEU A 45 0.04 13.63 -13.88
CA LEU A 45 -0.44 12.91 -15.05
C LEU A 45 -1.49 13.71 -15.82
N PRO A 46 -1.48 13.62 -17.17
CA PRO A 46 -2.62 14.03 -17.97
C PRO A 46 -3.90 13.33 -17.51
N THR A 47 -5.04 14.01 -17.60
CA THR A 47 -6.33 13.55 -17.05
C THR A 47 -6.67 12.11 -17.42
N ARG A 48 -6.45 11.71 -18.68
CA ARG A 48 -6.72 10.34 -19.13
C ARG A 48 -5.87 9.31 -18.39
N ALA A 49 -4.56 9.56 -18.29
CA ALA A 49 -3.64 8.66 -17.60
C ALA A 49 -3.95 8.55 -16.10
N TYR A 50 -4.31 9.68 -15.47
CA TYR A 50 -4.76 9.68 -14.07
C TYR A 50 -5.97 8.76 -13.86
N LEU A 51 -7.00 8.88 -14.70
CA LEU A 51 -8.20 8.06 -14.60
C LEU A 51 -7.89 6.57 -14.90
N ASP A 52 -7.07 6.31 -15.91
CA ASP A 52 -6.65 4.96 -16.30
C ASP A 52 -5.91 4.22 -15.16
N GLN A 53 -5.11 4.93 -14.37
CA GLN A 53 -4.38 4.35 -13.23
C GLN A 53 -5.19 4.27 -11.93
N THR A 54 -6.17 5.16 -11.72
CA THR A 54 -6.87 5.25 -10.44
C THR A 54 -8.20 4.50 -10.40
N VAL A 55 -9.11 4.79 -11.34
CA VAL A 55 -10.52 4.40 -11.19
C VAL A 55 -11.09 3.62 -12.38
N VAL A 56 -10.50 3.73 -13.57
CA VAL A 56 -11.03 3.06 -14.78
C VAL A 56 -11.11 1.53 -14.62
N PRO A 57 -10.10 0.81 -14.09
CA PRO A 57 -10.17 -0.64 -13.97
C PRO A 57 -11.35 -1.12 -13.14
N VAL A 58 -11.58 -0.51 -11.96
CA VAL A 58 -12.69 -0.88 -11.07
C VAL A 58 -14.04 -0.44 -11.62
N LEU A 59 -14.09 0.71 -12.32
CA LEU A 59 -15.31 1.19 -12.98
C LEU A 59 -15.74 0.26 -14.10
N LEU A 60 -14.83 -0.18 -14.97
CA LEU A 60 -15.16 -1.11 -16.07
C LEU A 60 -15.71 -2.44 -15.53
N GLN A 61 -15.10 -2.98 -14.48
CA GLN A 61 -15.61 -4.20 -13.84
C GLN A 61 -16.99 -3.97 -13.22
N SER A 62 -17.17 -2.90 -12.45
CA SER A 62 -18.43 -2.63 -11.73
C SER A 62 -19.57 -2.29 -12.68
N LEU A 63 -19.30 -1.55 -13.77
CA LEU A 63 -20.27 -1.28 -14.83
C LEU A 63 -20.67 -2.55 -15.59
N SER A 64 -19.74 -3.50 -15.77
CA SER A 64 -20.06 -4.80 -16.39
C SER A 64 -21.03 -5.62 -15.54
N VAL A 65 -20.92 -5.55 -14.20
CA VAL A 65 -21.87 -6.20 -13.29
C VAL A 65 -23.20 -5.46 -13.27
N LEU A 66 -23.17 -4.13 -13.16
CA LEU A 66 -24.37 -3.29 -13.17
C LEU A 66 -25.22 -3.52 -14.44
N ALA A 67 -24.59 -3.60 -15.61
CA ALA A 67 -25.27 -3.84 -16.88
C ALA A 67 -25.96 -5.20 -16.95
N LYS A 68 -25.44 -6.21 -16.22
CA LYS A 68 -26.02 -7.55 -16.13
C LYS A 68 -27.19 -7.61 -15.16
N GLU A 69 -27.03 -7.06 -13.96
CA GLU A 69 -28.06 -7.16 -12.90
C GLU A 69 -29.20 -6.16 -13.08
N ARG A 70 -28.94 -4.99 -13.69
CA ARG A 70 -29.90 -3.90 -13.88
C ARG A 70 -30.77 -3.62 -12.63
N PRO A 71 -30.16 -3.35 -11.47
CA PRO A 71 -30.87 -3.11 -10.23
C PRO A 71 -31.73 -1.84 -10.32
N GLN A 72 -32.75 -1.76 -9.46
CA GLN A 72 -33.69 -0.63 -9.40
C GLN A 72 -32.99 0.71 -9.09
N ASN A 73 -31.96 0.68 -8.24
CA ASN A 73 -31.14 1.84 -7.86
C ASN A 73 -29.70 1.68 -8.41
N PRO A 74 -29.45 1.99 -9.70
CA PRO A 74 -28.17 1.70 -10.34
C PRO A 74 -26.98 2.46 -9.74
N ILE A 75 -27.20 3.69 -9.27
CA ILE A 75 -26.14 4.52 -8.68
C ILE A 75 -25.70 3.98 -7.31
N GLU A 76 -26.66 3.65 -6.46
CA GLU A 76 -26.41 3.10 -5.12
C GLU A 76 -25.68 1.76 -5.21
N PHE A 77 -26.14 0.88 -6.12
CA PHE A 77 -25.48 -0.38 -6.40
C PHE A 77 -24.03 -0.17 -6.85
N LEU A 78 -23.79 0.73 -7.81
CA LEU A 78 -22.45 1.01 -8.32
C LEU A 78 -21.52 1.52 -7.20
N ALA A 79 -21.98 2.48 -6.40
CA ALA A 79 -21.22 3.00 -5.28
C ALA A 79 -20.85 1.91 -4.25
N ALA A 80 -21.82 1.06 -3.88
CA ALA A 80 -21.59 -0.06 -2.99
C ALA A 80 -20.57 -1.05 -3.56
N HIS A 81 -20.65 -1.33 -4.87
CA HIS A 81 -19.72 -2.22 -5.56
C HIS A 81 -18.29 -1.65 -5.57
N LEU A 82 -18.13 -0.35 -5.85
CA LEU A 82 -16.85 0.34 -5.81
C LEU A 82 -16.23 0.30 -4.40
N LEU A 83 -17.01 0.56 -3.35
CA LEU A 83 -16.53 0.53 -1.96
C LEU A 83 -16.08 -0.87 -1.53
N LYS A 84 -16.82 -1.92 -1.94
CA LYS A 84 -16.46 -3.32 -1.68
C LYS A 84 -15.17 -3.73 -2.39
N SER A 85 -14.95 -3.24 -3.61
CA SER A 85 -13.76 -3.56 -4.40
C SER A 85 -12.54 -2.69 -4.08
N LYS A 86 -12.67 -1.68 -3.21
CA LYS A 86 -11.62 -0.68 -2.94
C LYS A 86 -10.26 -1.29 -2.58
N SER A 87 -10.20 -2.20 -1.60
CA SER A 87 -8.93 -2.81 -1.18
C SER A 87 -8.23 -3.59 -2.30
N GLN A 88 -9.01 -4.30 -3.12
CA GLN A 88 -8.48 -5.10 -4.23
C GLN A 88 -7.78 -4.26 -5.32
N PHE A 89 -8.17 -3.00 -5.48
CA PHE A 89 -7.62 -2.11 -6.51
C PHE A 89 -6.59 -1.12 -5.96
N GLU A 90 -6.68 -0.72 -4.68
CA GLU A 90 -5.67 0.12 -4.03
C GLU A 90 -4.32 -0.63 -3.88
N ASP A 91 -4.35 -1.93 -3.56
CA ASP A 91 -3.11 -2.74 -3.40
C ASP A 91 -2.39 -3.04 -4.73
N ARG A 92 -3.01 -2.74 -5.87
CA ARG A 92 -2.49 -3.02 -7.21
C ARG A 92 -1.74 -1.85 -7.85
N ASN A 93 -1.74 -0.68 -7.22
CA ASN A 93 -1.14 0.56 -7.73
C ASN A 93 -0.01 1.05 -6.79
#